data_AF-A0A534F4U2-F1
#
_entry.id   AF-A0A534F4U2-F1
#
_cell.length_a   1.000
_cell.length_b   1.000
_cell.length_c   1.000
_cell.angle_alpha   90.00
_cell.angle_beta   90.00
_cell.angle_gamma   90.00
#
_symmetry.space_group_name_H-M   'P 1'
#
loop_
_entity.id
_entity.type
_entity.pdbx_description
1 polymer ?
#
loop_
_entity_poly.entity_id
_entity_poly.type
_entity_poly.pdbx_seq_one_letter_code
_entity_poly.pdbx_strand_id
1 'polypeptide(L)'
;MNPQRRLSVSAIVGAMGIVYGDIGTSPLYALESALDAAGGFDAEVVLGVLSLVFWSLTISVTLKYVTVIMRADNEGEGGILALFALAQRRLITGSTWAKVAVGLALAGTAFFFCDALITPAISVLGAVEGLEVLNPGLKSGVIPVTIIVIMVLFAYQRHGTASVARLFGPIMLLWFVVIGVIGVIPIVRSPQILLALNPLHGIDLLVHRAPVALAIIGAVFLAITGGEALYA
;
A
#
# COMPACT_ATOMS: atom_id res chain seq x y z
N MET A 1 0.57 15.56 30.68
CA MET A 1 0.24 16.41 29.52
C MET A 1 1.40 17.37 29.30
N ASN A 2 2.18 17.19 28.23
CA ASN A 2 3.32 18.05 27.89
C ASN A 2 2.93 18.97 26.72
N PRO A 3 3.28 20.27 26.77
CA PRO A 3 2.77 21.27 25.83
C PRO A 3 3.47 21.16 24.47
N GLN A 4 2.68 21.16 23.39
CA GLN A 4 3.03 21.47 22.01
C GLN A 4 4.52 21.26 21.61
N ARG A 5 4.93 20.01 21.35
CA ARG A 5 6.06 19.79 20.43
C ARG A 5 5.63 20.33 19.08
N ARG A 6 6.13 21.50 18.68
CA ARG A 6 6.02 21.96 17.28
C ARG A 6 6.64 20.85 16.44
N LEU A 7 5.81 20.12 15.70
CA LEU A 7 6.27 19.11 14.76
C LEU A 7 7.22 19.81 13.78
N SER A 8 8.51 19.43 13.84
CA SER A 8 9.49 19.95 12.88
C SER A 8 9.04 19.58 11.48
N VAL A 9 9.19 20.48 10.51
CA VAL A 9 8.89 20.21 9.09
C VAL A 9 9.59 18.93 8.62
N SER A 10 10.80 18.67 9.11
CA SER A 10 11.54 17.43 8.85
C SER A 10 10.85 16.16 9.37
N ALA A 11 10.15 16.25 10.49
CA ALA A 11 9.40 15.14 11.06
C ALA A 11 8.11 14.88 10.27
N ILE A 12 7.45 15.93 9.79
CA ILE A 12 6.27 15.82 8.92
C ILE A 12 6.67 15.18 7.58
N VAL A 13 7.74 15.67 6.95
CA VAL A 13 8.24 15.10 5.68
C VAL A 13 8.71 13.65 5.84
N GLY A 14 9.36 13.33 6.97
CA GLY A 14 9.75 11.95 7.28
C GLY A 14 8.54 11.03 7.46
N ALA A 15 7.54 11.45 8.25
CA ALA A 15 6.31 10.68 8.48
C ALA A 15 5.49 10.51 7.18
N MET A 16 5.37 11.56 6.37
CA MET A 16 4.71 11.48 5.06
C MET A 16 5.44 10.49 4.14
N GLY A 17 6.77 10.55 4.05
CA GLY A 17 7.49 9.63 3.18
C GLY A 17 7.41 8.17 3.62
N ILE A 18 7.32 7.90 4.92
CA ILE A 18 7.14 6.52 5.42
C ILE A 18 5.73 6.02 5.12
N VAL A 19 4.70 6.76 5.53
CA VAL A 19 3.31 6.30 5.43
C VAL A 19 2.81 6.29 3.99
N TYR A 20 3.10 7.36 3.23
CA TYR A 20 2.69 7.42 1.83
C TYR A 20 3.64 6.64 0.92
N GLY A 21 4.86 6.30 1.36
CA GLY A 21 5.75 5.45 0.58
C GLY A 21 5.22 4.05 0.39
N ASP A 22 4.58 3.49 1.42
CA ASP A 22 3.95 2.18 1.37
C ASP A 22 2.67 2.22 0.50
N ILE A 23 1.79 3.19 0.76
CA ILE A 23 0.52 3.35 0.03
C ILE A 23 0.73 3.71 -1.45
N GLY A 24 1.77 4.49 -1.76
CA GLY A 24 1.93 5.10 -3.08
C GLY A 24 2.60 4.21 -4.12
N THR A 25 3.37 3.21 -3.70
CA THR A 25 4.06 2.28 -4.61
C THR A 25 3.16 1.12 -5.01
N SER A 26 2.26 0.69 -4.11
CA SER A 26 1.31 -0.41 -4.33
C SER A 26 0.50 -0.35 -5.62
N PRO A 27 -0.06 0.81 -6.03
CA PRO A 27 -0.82 0.93 -7.26
C PRO A 27 -0.01 0.63 -8.53
N LEU A 28 1.32 0.79 -8.53
CA LEU A 28 2.13 0.60 -9.73
C LEU A 28 2.22 -0.87 -10.15
N TYR A 29 2.57 -1.76 -9.23
CA TYR A 29 2.63 -3.20 -9.52
C TYR A 29 1.23 -3.82 -9.56
N ALA A 30 0.27 -3.29 -8.79
CA ALA A 30 -1.12 -3.76 -8.81
C ALA A 30 -1.80 -3.46 -10.15
N LEU A 31 -1.51 -2.31 -10.76
CA LEU A 31 -2.04 -1.95 -12.08
C LEU A 31 -1.55 -2.92 -13.16
N GLU A 32 -0.25 -3.21 -13.20
CA GLU A 32 0.34 -4.18 -14.13
C GLU A 32 -0.28 -5.57 -13.94
N SER A 33 -0.31 -6.07 -12.70
CA SER A 33 -0.91 -7.36 -12.35
C SER A 33 -2.39 -7.46 -12.75
N ALA A 34 -3.16 -6.37 -12.59
CA ALA A 34 -4.58 -6.36 -12.90
C ALA A 34 -4.86 -6.29 -14.41
N LEU A 35 -4.01 -5.60 -15.19
CA LEU A 35 -4.09 -5.58 -16.65
C LEU A 35 -3.74 -6.95 -17.24
N ASP A 36 -2.71 -7.61 -16.70
CA ASP A 36 -2.35 -8.98 -17.08
C ASP A 36 -3.48 -9.97 -16.76
N ALA A 37 -4.06 -9.87 -15.56
CA ALA A 37 -5.21 -10.69 -15.15
C ALA A 37 -6.45 -10.45 -16.04
N ALA A 38 -6.65 -9.21 -16.52
CA ALA A 38 -7.75 -8.88 -17.42
C ALA A 38 -7.51 -9.36 -18.85
N GLY A 39 -6.26 -9.70 -19.21
CA GLY A 39 -5.89 -10.31 -20.48
C GLY A 39 -5.84 -9.34 -21.65
N GLY A 40 -5.52 -8.06 -21.41
CA GLY A 40 -5.35 -7.09 -22.50
C GLY A 40 -5.21 -5.63 -22.07
N PHE A 41 -4.78 -4.79 -23.01
CA PHE A 41 -4.59 -3.34 -22.85
C PHE A 41 -5.64 -2.52 -23.61
N ASP A 42 -6.81 -3.11 -23.87
CA ASP A 42 -7.92 -2.41 -24.53
C ASP A 42 -8.36 -1.20 -23.70
N ALA A 43 -8.81 -0.14 -24.35
CA ALA A 43 -9.18 1.11 -23.68
C ALA A 43 -10.24 0.89 -22.57
N GLU A 44 -11.20 0.00 -22.82
CA GLU A 44 -12.24 -0.38 -21.83
C GLU A 44 -11.64 -1.10 -20.61
N VAL A 45 -10.67 -1.99 -20.83
CA VAL A 45 -9.97 -2.72 -19.76
C VAL A 45 -9.15 -1.75 -18.91
N VAL A 46 -8.39 -0.86 -19.56
CA VAL A 46 -7.57 0.14 -18.87
C VAL A 46 -8.46 1.06 -18.02
N LEU A 47 -9.57 1.58 -18.58
CA LEU A 47 -10.51 2.41 -17.83
C LEU A 47 -11.15 1.65 -16.66
N GLY A 48 -11.51 0.39 -16.86
CA GLY A 48 -12.08 -0.45 -15.82
C GLY A 48 -11.10 -0.73 -14.67
N VAL A 49 -9.87 -1.13 -14.99
CA VAL A 49 -8.83 -1.39 -13.97
C VAL A 49 -8.48 -0.10 -13.21
N LEU A 50 -8.27 1.01 -13.92
CA LEU A 50 -8.00 2.31 -13.27
C LEU A 50 -9.16 2.74 -12.37
N SER A 51 -10.41 2.52 -12.78
CA SER A 51 -11.59 2.77 -11.96
C SER A 51 -11.60 1.92 -10.70
N LEU A 52 -11.29 0.62 -10.82
CA LEU A 52 -11.25 -0.29 -9.68
C LEU A 52 -10.16 0.13 -8.69
N VAL A 53 -8.94 0.44 -9.15
CA VAL A 53 -7.84 0.91 -8.31
C VAL A 53 -8.19 2.22 -7.62
N PHE A 54 -8.69 3.21 -8.37
CA PHE A 54 -9.06 4.52 -7.83
C PHE A 54 -10.10 4.41 -6.71
N TRP A 55 -11.20 3.69 -6.96
CA TRP A 55 -12.27 3.55 -5.96
C TRP A 55 -11.87 2.66 -4.79
N SER A 56 -11.07 1.62 -5.03
CA SER A 56 -10.51 0.77 -3.97
C SER A 56 -9.66 1.56 -2.99
N LEU A 57 -8.74 2.39 -3.49
CA LEU A 57 -7.93 3.30 -2.68
C LEU A 57 -8.80 4.33 -1.97
N THR A 58 -9.72 4.98 -2.69
CA THR A 58 -10.59 6.02 -2.15
C THR A 58 -11.43 5.50 -0.99
N ILE A 59 -12.09 4.35 -1.17
CA ILE A 59 -12.92 3.72 -0.15
C ILE A 59 -12.07 3.23 1.02
N SER A 60 -10.97 2.54 0.75
CA SER A 60 -10.14 1.99 1.83
C SER A 60 -9.50 3.10 2.67
N VAL A 61 -8.82 4.07 2.05
CA VAL A 61 -8.13 5.12 2.78
C VAL A 61 -9.13 6.04 3.49
N THR A 62 -10.18 6.50 2.79
CA THR A 62 -11.09 7.52 3.34
C THR A 62 -12.14 6.92 4.29
N LEU A 63 -12.86 5.89 3.84
CA LEU A 63 -13.97 5.35 4.61
C LEU A 63 -13.47 4.38 5.69
N LYS A 64 -12.65 3.39 5.32
CA LYS A 64 -12.15 2.42 6.30
C LYS A 64 -11.14 3.07 7.23
N TYR A 65 -10.02 3.59 6.73
CA TYR A 65 -8.94 4.04 7.60
C TYR A 65 -9.24 5.37 8.31
N VAL A 66 -9.47 6.45 7.58
CA VAL A 66 -9.65 7.78 8.16
C VAL A 66 -10.94 7.89 8.98
N THR A 67 -12.06 7.33 8.50
CA THR A 67 -13.36 7.52 9.17
C THR A 67 -13.60 6.51 10.30
N VAL A 68 -13.17 5.26 10.15
CA VAL A 68 -13.47 4.19 11.12
C VAL A 68 -12.26 3.84 11.97
N ILE A 69 -11.15 3.43 11.35
CA ILE A 69 -10.02 2.83 12.07
C ILE A 69 -9.26 3.87 12.89
N MET A 70 -8.99 5.06 12.36
CA MET A 70 -8.30 6.13 13.11
C MET A 70 -9.11 6.66 14.31
N ARG A 71 -10.41 6.33 14.43
CA ARG A 71 -11.22 6.67 15.60
C ARG A 71 -11.11 5.64 16.73
N ALA A 72 -10.55 4.47 16.45
CA ALA A 72 -10.39 3.39 17.40
C ALA A 72 -8.96 3.44 17.98
N ASP A 73 -8.57 4.55 18.60
CA ASP A 73 -7.25 4.69 19.21
C ASP A 73 -7.23 4.19 20.67
N ASN A 74 -6.07 3.69 21.12
CA ASN A 74 -5.84 3.36 22.53
C ASN A 74 -4.81 4.32 23.11
N GLU A 75 -5.26 5.38 23.79
CA GLU A 75 -4.36 6.39 24.39
C GLU A 75 -3.43 7.05 23.35
N GLY A 76 -3.90 7.20 22.10
CA GLY A 76 -3.13 7.77 20.99
C GLY A 76 -2.28 6.77 20.21
N GLU A 77 -2.26 5.50 20.60
CA GLU A 77 -1.60 4.40 19.87
C GLU A 77 -2.61 3.67 18.98
N GLY A 78 -2.21 3.39 17.74
CA GLY A 78 -2.95 2.59 16.78
C GLY A 78 -2.42 1.15 16.69
N GLY A 79 -2.95 0.39 15.73
CA GLY A 79 -2.49 -0.94 15.40
C GLY A 79 -3.28 -2.08 16.04
N ILE A 80 -2.99 -3.30 15.57
CA ILE A 80 -3.64 -4.53 16.01
C ILE A 80 -3.41 -4.78 17.51
N LEU A 81 -2.23 -4.42 18.02
CA LEU A 81 -1.88 -4.57 19.44
C LEU A 81 -2.62 -3.56 20.33
N ALA A 82 -2.81 -2.33 19.85
CA ALA A 82 -3.63 -1.33 20.55
C ALA A 82 -5.11 -1.74 20.63
N LEU A 83 -5.67 -2.26 19.52
CA LEU A 83 -7.02 -2.80 19.49
C LEU A 83 -7.19 -4.01 20.41
N PHE A 84 -6.19 -4.90 20.43
CA PHE A 84 -6.20 -6.03 21.35
C PHE A 84 -6.16 -5.57 22.81
N ALA A 85 -5.32 -4.59 23.15
CA ALA A 85 -5.26 -4.03 24.50
C ALA A 85 -6.60 -3.40 24.93
N LEU A 86 -7.28 -2.68 24.03
CA LEU A 86 -8.64 -2.15 24.26
C LEU A 86 -9.68 -3.26 24.45
N ALA A 87 -9.64 -4.27 23.59
CA ALA A 87 -10.57 -5.40 23.64
C ALA A 87 -10.40 -6.17 24.96
N GLN A 88 -9.16 -6.42 25.39
CA GLN A 88 -8.87 -7.12 26.64
C GLN A 88 -9.41 -6.38 27.86
N ARG A 89 -9.37 -5.04 27.89
CA ARG A 89 -9.93 -4.23 29.00
C ARG A 89 -11.44 -4.38 29.16
N ARG A 90 -12.18 -4.72 28.09
CA ARG A 90 -13.65 -4.91 28.12
C ARG A 90 -14.08 -6.36 28.28
N LEU A 91 -13.17 -7.32 28.17
CA LEU A 91 -13.49 -8.74 28.25
C LEU A 91 -13.30 -9.26 29.68
N ILE A 92 -14.30 -9.98 30.18
CA ILE A 92 -14.22 -10.64 31.50
C ILE A 92 -13.17 -11.74 31.42
N THR A 93 -12.13 -11.66 32.25
CA THR A 93 -11.04 -12.62 32.35
C THR A 93 -11.59 -14.03 32.59
N GLY A 94 -11.32 -14.96 31.68
CA GLY A 94 -11.80 -16.35 31.74
C GLY A 94 -13.01 -16.70 30.86
N SER A 95 -13.68 -15.72 30.25
CA SER A 95 -14.78 -15.95 29.29
C SER A 95 -14.28 -16.55 27.96
N THR A 96 -15.14 -17.33 27.29
CA THR A 96 -14.88 -17.85 25.92
C THR A 96 -14.54 -16.72 24.94
N TRP A 97 -15.17 -15.54 25.09
CA TRP A 97 -14.87 -14.37 24.27
C TRP A 97 -13.46 -13.81 24.49
N ALA A 98 -12.92 -13.94 25.72
CA ALA A 98 -11.53 -13.57 26.00
C ALA A 98 -10.56 -14.50 25.25
N LYS A 99 -10.83 -15.80 25.23
CA LYS A 99 -10.03 -16.78 24.47
C LYS A 99 -10.09 -16.54 22.96
N VAL A 100 -11.28 -16.25 22.43
CA VAL A 100 -11.47 -15.92 21.00
C VAL A 100 -10.72 -14.63 20.64
N ALA A 101 -10.82 -13.58 21.45
CA ALA A 101 -10.11 -12.33 21.21
C ALA A 101 -8.59 -12.50 21.21
N VAL A 102 -8.05 -13.28 22.15
CA VAL A 102 -6.61 -13.64 22.17
C VAL A 102 -6.23 -14.42 20.91
N GLY A 103 -7.03 -15.41 20.50
CA GLY A 103 -6.79 -16.17 19.27
C GLY A 103 -6.77 -15.29 18.02
N LEU A 104 -7.73 -14.38 17.89
CA LEU A 104 -7.79 -13.41 16.79
C LEU A 104 -6.60 -12.43 16.80
N ALA A 105 -6.17 -11.97 17.97
CA ALA A 105 -5.02 -11.09 18.09
C ALA A 105 -3.71 -11.79 17.73
N LEU A 106 -3.53 -13.05 18.14
CA LEU A 106 -2.38 -13.86 17.75
C LEU A 106 -2.35 -14.11 16.24
N ALA A 107 -3.50 -14.47 15.66
CA ALA A 107 -3.61 -14.64 14.21
C ALA A 107 -3.33 -13.33 13.46
N GLY A 108 -3.93 -12.21 13.88
CA GLY A 108 -3.70 -10.90 13.29
C GLY A 108 -2.24 -10.44 13.39
N THR A 109 -1.59 -10.69 14.53
CA THR A 109 -0.16 -10.38 14.73
C THR A 109 0.71 -11.24 13.81
N ALA A 110 0.40 -12.53 13.65
CA ALA A 110 1.11 -13.39 12.72
C ALA A 110 0.98 -12.92 11.26
N PHE A 111 -0.24 -12.53 10.83
CA PHE A 111 -0.44 -11.96 9.50
C PHE A 111 0.32 -10.65 9.30
N PHE A 112 0.34 -9.78 10.30
CA PHE A 112 1.12 -8.54 10.27
C PHE A 112 2.63 -8.81 10.11
N PHE A 113 3.17 -9.83 10.79
CA PHE A 113 4.57 -10.24 10.60
C PHE A 113 4.84 -10.79 9.20
N CYS A 114 3.93 -11.58 8.64
CA CYS A 114 4.05 -12.06 7.26
C CYS A 114 4.06 -10.89 6.27
N ASP A 115 3.16 -9.93 6.43
CA ASP A 115 3.07 -8.74 5.59
C ASP A 115 4.35 -7.89 5.65
N ALA A 116 4.84 -7.58 6.85
CA ALA A 116 6.09 -6.85 7.05
C ALA A 116 7.33 -7.54 6.43
N LEU A 117 7.29 -8.86 6.24
CA LEU A 117 8.34 -9.63 5.58
C LEU A 117 8.20 -9.62 4.05
N ILE A 118 6.97 -9.73 3.54
CA ILE A 118 6.68 -9.90 2.11
C ILE A 118 6.77 -8.56 1.37
N THR A 119 6.28 -7.47 1.95
CA THR A 119 6.17 -6.16 1.29
C THR A 119 7.51 -5.60 0.80
N PRO A 120 8.62 -5.64 1.59
CA PRO A 120 9.92 -5.21 1.09
C PRO A 120 10.43 -6.07 -0.08
N ALA A 121 10.12 -7.37 -0.07
CA ALA A 121 10.55 -8.28 -1.12
C ALA A 121 9.81 -8.01 -2.43
N ILE A 122 8.47 -7.93 -2.40
CA ILE A 122 7.65 -7.67 -3.58
C ILE A 122 7.90 -6.27 -4.13
N SER A 123 8.01 -5.25 -3.27
CA SER A 123 8.24 -3.87 -3.70
C SER A 123 9.60 -3.69 -4.41
N VAL A 124 10.68 -4.30 -3.89
CA VAL A 124 12.00 -4.23 -4.53
C VAL A 124 12.01 -5.06 -5.80
N LEU A 125 11.39 -6.25 -5.80
CA LEU A 125 11.30 -7.09 -6.98
C LEU A 125 10.57 -6.37 -8.12
N GLY A 126 9.37 -5.83 -7.86
CA GLY A 126 8.60 -5.09 -8.86
C GLY A 126 9.33 -3.84 -9.37
N ALA A 127 10.08 -3.15 -8.51
CA ALA A 127 10.92 -2.03 -8.94
C ALA A 127 12.05 -2.45 -9.90
N VAL A 128 12.65 -3.63 -9.68
CA VAL A 128 13.71 -4.18 -10.53
C VAL A 128 13.13 -4.78 -11.83
N GLU A 129 11.98 -5.45 -11.77
CA GLU A 129 11.24 -5.95 -12.93
C GLU A 129 10.83 -4.80 -13.86
N GLY A 130 10.45 -3.65 -13.32
CA GLY A 130 10.17 -2.45 -14.10
C GLY A 130 11.35 -1.99 -14.97
N LEU A 131 12.60 -2.36 -14.65
CA LEU A 131 13.77 -2.07 -15.49
C LEU A 131 13.86 -3.00 -16.71
N GLU A 132 13.26 -4.20 -16.65
CA GLU A 132 13.22 -5.13 -17.78
C GLU A 132 12.42 -4.58 -18.97
N VAL A 133 11.42 -3.73 -18.69
CA VAL A 133 10.62 -3.04 -19.72
C VAL A 133 11.53 -2.25 -20.67
N LEU A 134 12.65 -1.72 -20.17
CA LEU A 134 13.63 -0.97 -20.95
C LEU A 134 14.72 -1.86 -21.56
N ASN A 135 15.06 -2.98 -20.92
CA ASN A 135 16.09 -3.91 -21.41
C ASN A 135 15.79 -5.38 -21.01
N PRO A 136 15.24 -6.19 -21.93
CA PRO A 136 14.91 -7.60 -21.68
C PRO A 136 16.11 -8.49 -21.32
N GLY A 137 17.34 -8.04 -21.61
CA GLY A 137 18.56 -8.76 -21.23
C GLY A 137 18.84 -8.77 -19.72
N LEU A 138 18.10 -7.97 -18.94
CA LEU A 138 18.25 -7.88 -17.48
C LEU A 138 17.51 -8.98 -16.70
N LYS A 139 16.71 -9.83 -17.38
CA LYS A 139 15.91 -10.91 -16.75
C LYS A 139 16.70 -11.82 -15.81
N SER A 140 17.88 -12.22 -16.23
CA SER A 140 18.75 -13.10 -15.41
C SER A 140 19.36 -12.38 -14.20
N GLY A 141 19.36 -11.05 -14.20
CA GLY A 141 19.91 -10.21 -13.13
C GLY A 141 18.90 -9.78 -12.07
N VAL A 142 17.59 -9.92 -12.31
CA VAL A 142 16.55 -9.39 -11.41
C VAL A 142 16.61 -9.99 -10.02
N ILE A 143 16.66 -11.33 -9.91
CA ILE A 143 16.73 -12.00 -8.61
C ILE A 143 18.03 -11.63 -7.85
N PRO A 144 19.24 -11.73 -8.43
CA PRO A 144 20.47 -11.32 -7.75
C PRO A 144 20.47 -9.85 -7.31
N VAL A 145 20.02 -8.93 -8.17
CA VAL A 145 19.97 -7.49 -7.85
C VAL A 145 19.00 -7.22 -6.70
N THR A 146 17.82 -7.83 -6.74
CA THR A 146 16.81 -7.71 -5.66
C THR A 146 17.39 -8.16 -4.31
N ILE A 147 18.06 -9.31 -4.27
CA ILE A 147 18.71 -9.82 -3.05
C ILE A 147 19.78 -8.84 -2.55
N ILE A 148 20.61 -8.30 -3.44
CA ILE A 148 21.66 -7.32 -3.09
C ILE A 148 21.03 -6.05 -2.53
N VAL A 149 19.99 -5.51 -3.17
CA VAL A 149 19.30 -4.30 -2.72
C VAL A 149 18.69 -4.52 -1.33
N ILE A 150 17.99 -5.63 -1.11
CA ILE A 150 17.43 -5.98 0.20
C ILE A 150 18.54 -6.09 1.25
N MET A 151 19.62 -6.83 0.97
CA MET A 151 20.74 -6.96 1.91
C MET A 151 21.34 -5.60 2.28
N VAL A 152 21.54 -4.71 1.31
CA VAL A 152 22.09 -3.37 1.55
C VAL A 152 21.12 -2.51 2.37
N LEU A 153 19.83 -2.53 2.04
CA LEU A 153 18.80 -1.78 2.78
C LEU A 153 18.73 -2.23 4.24
N PHE A 154 18.64 -3.54 4.49
CA PHE A 154 18.61 -4.08 5.85
C PHE A 154 19.94 -3.89 6.59
N ALA A 155 21.08 -3.98 5.91
CA ALA A 155 22.38 -3.68 6.49
C ALA A 155 22.53 -2.20 6.87
N TYR A 156 21.83 -1.29 6.20
CA TYR A 156 21.80 0.13 6.56
C TYR A 156 20.87 0.41 7.74
N GLN A 157 19.73 -0.30 7.85
CA GLN A 157 18.76 -0.14 8.94
C GLN A 157 19.36 -0.30 10.35
N ARG A 158 20.48 -1.03 10.51
CA ARG A 158 21.19 -1.16 11.81
C ARG A 158 21.67 0.17 12.40
N HIS A 159 21.78 1.24 11.61
CA HIS A 159 22.14 2.59 12.07
C HIS A 159 20.95 3.39 12.62
N GLY A 160 19.79 2.75 12.76
CA GLY A 160 18.58 3.31 13.36
C GLY A 160 17.55 3.73 12.32
N THR A 161 16.28 3.43 12.61
CA THR A 161 15.11 3.75 11.79
C THR A 161 14.96 5.25 11.55
N ALA A 162 15.36 6.08 12.53
CA ALA A 162 15.32 7.54 12.41
C ALA A 162 16.26 8.10 11.32
N SER A 163 17.36 7.42 11.02
CA SER A 163 18.27 7.82 9.93
C SER A 163 17.68 7.45 8.57
N VAL A 164 17.06 6.28 8.47
CA VAL A 164 16.32 5.83 7.28
C VAL A 164 15.16 6.80 6.98
N ALA A 165 14.34 7.12 7.99
CA ALA A 165 13.22 8.05 7.87
C ALA A 165 13.61 9.43 7.31
N ARG A 166 14.75 9.98 7.76
CA ARG A 166 15.25 11.29 7.32
C ARG A 166 15.72 11.29 5.87
N LEU A 167 16.21 10.16 5.36
CA LEU A 167 16.65 10.02 3.98
C LEU A 167 15.47 9.70 3.04
N PHE A 168 14.59 8.78 3.45
CA PHE A 168 13.46 8.34 2.64
C PHE A 168 12.39 9.42 2.46
N GLY A 169 12.14 10.24 3.48
CA GLY A 169 11.16 11.34 3.42
C GLY A 169 11.30 12.24 2.18
N PRO A 170 12.45 12.92 2.00
CA PRO A 170 12.70 13.76 0.83
C PRO A 170 12.70 13.00 -0.50
N ILE A 171 13.23 11.77 -0.53
CA ILE A 171 13.26 10.94 -1.74
C ILE A 171 11.84 10.61 -2.20
N MET A 172 10.98 10.20 -1.27
CA MET A 172 9.58 9.89 -1.56
C MET A 172 8.82 11.12 -2.03
N LEU A 173 9.03 12.28 -1.40
CA LEU A 173 8.41 13.53 -1.84
C LEU A 173 8.85 13.90 -3.26
N LEU A 174 10.14 13.82 -3.56
CA LEU A 174 10.67 14.05 -4.90
C LEU A 174 10.05 13.06 -5.90
N TRP A 175 9.99 11.78 -5.53
CA TRP A 175 9.41 10.74 -6.37
C TRP A 175 7.93 11.02 -6.69
N PHE A 176 7.12 11.38 -5.69
CA PHE A 176 5.72 11.76 -5.90
C PHE A 176 5.55 12.98 -6.81
N VAL A 177 6.42 13.99 -6.66
CA VAL A 177 6.41 15.15 -7.55
C VAL A 177 6.76 14.74 -8.98
N VAL A 178 7.77 13.89 -9.16
CA VAL A 178 8.21 13.41 -10.48
C VAL A 178 7.08 12.64 -11.17
N ILE A 179 6.48 11.64 -10.51
CA ILE A 179 5.38 10.87 -11.11
C ILE A 179 4.14 11.74 -11.34
N GLY A 180 3.87 12.72 -10.47
CA GLY A 180 2.77 13.66 -10.63
C GLY A 180 2.95 14.52 -11.89
N VAL A 181 4.13 15.12 -12.06
CA VAL A 181 4.44 15.94 -13.25
C VAL A 181 4.43 15.11 -14.53
N ILE A 182 5.04 13.92 -14.51
CA ILE A 182 5.04 13.02 -15.66
C ILE A 182 3.63 12.56 -15.99
N GLY A 183 2.81 12.23 -14.99
CA GLY A 183 1.42 11.77 -15.14
C GLY A 183 0.45 12.81 -15.68
N VAL A 184 0.68 14.10 -15.41
CA VAL A 184 -0.13 15.19 -15.99
C VAL A 184 -0.02 15.22 -17.52
N ILE A 185 1.13 14.87 -18.10
CA ILE A 185 1.34 14.92 -19.56
C ILE A 185 0.39 13.94 -20.29
N PRO A 186 0.31 12.63 -19.95
CA PRO A 186 -0.68 11.72 -20.50
C PRO A 186 -2.13 12.13 -20.25
N ILE A 187 -2.46 12.70 -19.07
CA ILE A 187 -3.83 13.13 -18.76
C ILE A 187 -4.27 14.26 -19.71
N VAL A 188 -3.39 15.23 -19.99
CA VAL A 188 -3.68 16.33 -20.93
C VAL A 188 -3.78 15.82 -22.37
N ARG A 189 -2.95 14.85 -22.77
CA ARG A 189 -3.00 14.26 -24.11
C ARG A 189 -4.22 13.37 -24.33
N SER A 190 -4.67 12.68 -23.30
CA SER A 190 -5.81 11.75 -23.35
C SER A 190 -6.79 12.02 -22.20
N PRO A 191 -7.60 13.09 -22.27
CA PRO A 191 -8.53 13.46 -21.20
C PRO A 191 -9.59 12.39 -20.91
N GLN A 192 -9.82 11.48 -21.87
CA GLN A 192 -10.71 10.33 -21.74
C GLN A 192 -10.34 9.43 -20.53
N ILE A 193 -9.08 9.45 -20.08
CA ILE A 193 -8.65 8.66 -18.92
C ILE A 193 -9.37 9.07 -17.63
N LEU A 194 -9.88 10.31 -17.56
CA LEU A 194 -10.68 10.81 -16.43
C LEU A 194 -12.04 10.11 -16.32
N LEU A 195 -12.50 9.43 -17.37
CA LEU A 195 -13.70 8.59 -17.30
C LEU A 195 -13.51 7.44 -16.30
N ALA A 196 -12.28 7.02 -16.01
CA ALA A 196 -12.00 6.02 -14.97
C ALA A 196 -12.46 6.46 -13.57
N LEU A 197 -12.74 7.75 -13.33
CA LEU A 197 -13.35 8.20 -12.08
C LEU A 197 -14.79 7.72 -11.90
N ASN A 198 -15.47 7.33 -12.97
CA ASN A 198 -16.80 6.76 -12.90
C ASN A 198 -16.73 5.26 -12.51
N PRO A 199 -17.25 4.86 -11.33
CA PRO A 199 -17.14 3.49 -10.82
C PRO A 199 -17.82 2.45 -11.74
N LEU A 200 -18.71 2.90 -12.63
CA LEU A 200 -19.38 2.02 -13.58
C LEU A 200 -18.39 1.31 -14.50
N HIS A 201 -17.26 1.93 -14.89
CA HIS A 201 -16.26 1.25 -15.72
C HIS A 201 -15.63 0.04 -15.02
N GLY A 202 -15.37 0.17 -13.71
CA GLY A 202 -14.85 -0.95 -12.93
C GLY A 202 -15.86 -2.08 -12.78
N ILE A 203 -17.12 -1.74 -12.51
CA ILE A 203 -18.21 -2.73 -12.40
C ILE A 203 -18.43 -3.44 -13.74
N ASP A 204 -18.47 -2.66 -14.82
CA ASP A 204 -18.68 -3.16 -16.17
C ASP A 204 -17.58 -4.15 -16.58
N LEU A 205 -16.31 -3.84 -16.28
CA LEU A 205 -15.19 -4.75 -16.50
C LEU A 205 -15.37 -6.09 -15.77
N LEU A 206 -15.78 -6.06 -14.49
CA LEU A 206 -15.97 -7.28 -13.71
C LEU A 206 -17.16 -8.12 -14.20
N VAL A 207 -18.22 -7.47 -14.69
CA VAL A 207 -19.40 -8.15 -15.25
C VAL A 207 -19.05 -8.78 -16.60
N HIS A 208 -18.42 -8.03 -17.51
CA HIS A 208 -18.06 -8.52 -18.84
C HIS A 208 -16.93 -9.55 -18.81
N ARG A 209 -16.02 -9.48 -17.83
CA ARG A 209 -14.92 -10.43 -17.63
C ARG A 209 -15.13 -11.31 -16.39
N ALA A 210 -16.36 -11.77 -16.17
CA ALA A 210 -16.73 -12.61 -15.02
C ALA A 210 -15.79 -13.82 -14.76
N PRO A 211 -15.25 -14.54 -15.76
CA PRO A 211 -14.36 -15.68 -15.50
C PRO A 211 -13.03 -15.30 -14.83
N VAL A 212 -12.53 -14.09 -15.08
CA VAL A 212 -11.25 -13.58 -14.54
C VAL A 212 -11.46 -12.48 -13.50
N ALA A 213 -12.71 -12.09 -13.21
CA ALA A 213 -13.06 -11.02 -12.28
C ALA A 213 -12.42 -11.21 -10.89
N LEU A 214 -12.36 -12.44 -10.38
CA LEU A 214 -11.73 -12.72 -9.10
C LEU A 214 -10.21 -12.43 -9.12
N ALA A 215 -9.53 -12.76 -10.22
CA ALA A 215 -8.11 -12.46 -10.39
C ALA A 215 -7.87 -10.96 -10.51
N ILE A 216 -8.71 -10.24 -11.25
CA ILE A 216 -8.67 -8.77 -11.35
C ILE A 216 -8.86 -8.14 -9.97
N ILE A 217 -9.87 -8.57 -9.20
CA ILE A 217 -10.13 -8.07 -7.85
C ILE A 217 -8.92 -8.36 -6.94
N GLY A 218 -8.36 -9.57 -7.00
CA GLY A 218 -7.17 -9.94 -6.23
C GLY A 218 -5.97 -9.05 -6.55
N ALA A 219 -5.73 -8.77 -7.83
CA ALA A 219 -4.66 -7.87 -8.26
C ALA A 219 -4.92 -6.41 -7.83
N VAL A 220 -6.16 -5.91 -7.96
CA VAL A 220 -6.54 -4.56 -7.47
C VAL A 220 -6.42 -4.46 -5.95
N PHE A 221 -6.71 -5.53 -5.22
CA PHE A 221 -6.58 -5.55 -3.76
C PHE A 221 -5.15 -5.27 -3.30
N LEU A 222 -4.16 -5.67 -4.10
CA LEU A 222 -2.75 -5.34 -3.87
C LEU A 222 -2.45 -3.84 -3.94
N ALA A 223 -3.31 -3.02 -4.55
CA ALA A 223 -3.14 -1.57 -4.53
C ALA A 223 -3.46 -0.96 -3.15
N ILE A 224 -4.23 -1.68 -2.32
CA ILE A 224 -4.74 -1.20 -1.03
C ILE A 224 -3.78 -1.52 0.12
N THR A 225 -2.81 -2.41 -0.10
CA THR A 225 -1.74 -2.71 0.86
C THR A 225 -0.96 -1.43 1.17
N GLY A 226 -0.48 -1.27 2.40
CA GLY A 226 0.13 -0.06 2.93
C GLY A 226 -0.84 0.86 3.66
N GLY A 227 -2.15 0.70 3.50
CA GLY A 227 -3.14 1.49 4.25
C GLY A 227 -3.04 1.31 5.77
N GLU A 228 -2.58 0.14 6.22
CA GLU A 228 -2.29 -0.19 7.61
C GLU A 228 -1.20 0.69 8.24
N ALA A 229 -0.28 1.23 7.43
CA ALA A 229 0.73 2.18 7.90
C ALA A 229 0.13 3.49 8.40
N LEU A 230 -1.11 3.85 8.00
CA LEU A 230 -1.83 5.01 8.56
C LEU A 230 -2.26 4.80 10.01
N TYR A 231 -2.34 3.55 10.45
CA TYR A 231 -2.83 3.17 11.76
C TYR A 231 -1.74 2.53 12.64
N ALA A 232 -0.49 2.51 12.18
CA ALA A 232 0.65 1.91 12.88
C ALA A 232 1.44 2.92 13.71
#